data_AF-A0A6N2KQF8-F1
#
_entry.id   AF-A0A6N2KQF8-F1
#
_cell.length_a   1.000
_cell.length_b   1.000
_cell.length_c   1.000
_cell.angle_alpha   90.00
_cell.angle_beta   90.00
_cell.angle_gamma   90.00
#
_symmetry.space_group_name_H-M   'P 1'
#
loop_
_entity.id
_entity.type
_entity.pdbx_description
1 polymer ?
#
loop_
_entity_poly.entity_id
_entity_poly.type
_entity_poly.pdbx_seq_one_letter_code
_entity_poly.pdbx_strand_id
1 'polypeptide(L)'
;MAVCSARNGKVVFSSWLINKSNNKKKSAIFWRAASSSSIPKIYGNKDKSTGEEERRLSAVIDSVNDRKLPPELRGQRNSVRSETDIINVVEQRIWHSMEEGQFENLPGKGKPLNLSTDSHADPAEDTLYRILSKNGCAPEWVELNKEITREISEWRLALKKAWMSKCNGDYSTWIEGSEILQVQLRDINNKVFRYNLIVPFGRQMFGLKWEKELYRFKE
;
A
#
# COMPACT_ATOMS: atom_id res chain seq x y z
N MET A 1 61.50 15.99 -3.61
CA MET A 1 61.02 17.39 -3.55
C MET A 1 59.59 17.36 -3.07
N ALA A 2 59.36 17.91 -1.88
CA ALA A 2 58.04 18.06 -1.30
C ALA A 2 57.37 19.36 -1.81
N VAL A 3 56.07 19.42 -1.53
CA VAL A 3 55.25 20.61 -1.27
C VAL A 3 54.19 20.96 -2.34
N CYS A 4 52.97 20.75 -1.87
CA CYS A 4 51.67 21.24 -2.29
C CYS A 4 51.63 22.70 -2.78
N SER A 5 50.75 22.97 -3.75
CA SER A 5 50.22 24.30 -4.01
C SER A 5 48.77 24.41 -3.52
N ALA A 6 48.51 25.53 -2.85
CA ALA A 6 47.33 25.87 -2.08
C ALA A 6 46.16 26.43 -2.91
N ARG A 7 44.98 26.44 -2.28
CA ARG A 7 43.99 27.55 -2.23
C ARG A 7 42.98 27.18 -1.13
N ASN A 8 43.19 27.68 0.10
CA ASN A 8 42.60 28.89 0.70
C ASN A 8 41.07 28.80 0.83
N GLY A 9 40.42 29.01 1.98
CA GLY A 9 40.87 29.45 3.29
C GLY A 9 39.67 29.47 4.25
N LYS A 10 39.92 29.13 5.51
CA LYS A 10 38.94 29.13 6.62
C LYS A 10 38.58 30.55 7.03
N VAL A 11 37.35 30.74 7.54
CA VAL A 11 36.93 31.93 8.28
C VAL A 11 36.20 31.45 9.55
N VAL A 12 36.67 31.87 10.73
CA VAL A 12 35.89 31.84 12.00
C VAL A 12 36.31 33.03 12.88
N PHE A 13 35.35 33.50 13.69
CA PHE A 13 35.33 34.56 14.73
C PHE A 13 35.03 35.97 14.20
N SER A 14 34.13 36.80 14.76
CA SER A 14 33.32 36.76 15.99
C SER A 14 32.31 37.92 16.04
N SER A 15 31.17 37.70 16.70
CA SER A 15 30.30 38.62 17.48
C SER A 15 30.03 40.07 17.03
N TRP A 16 28.74 40.41 16.83
CA TRP A 16 28.05 41.44 17.63
C TRP A 16 26.52 41.33 17.49
N LEU A 17 25.83 41.59 18.59
CA LEU A 17 24.37 41.69 18.75
C LEU A 17 23.72 42.68 17.78
N ILE A 18 22.54 42.35 17.25
CA ILE A 18 21.40 43.29 17.11
C ILE A 18 20.09 42.47 17.12
N ASN A 19 19.24 42.84 18.07
CA ASN A 19 17.88 42.40 18.24
C ASN A 19 16.96 43.20 17.30
N LYS A 20 16.13 42.53 16.49
CA LYS A 20 14.86 43.12 16.05
C LYS A 20 13.86 42.02 15.69
N SER A 21 12.93 41.83 16.63
CA SER A 21 11.59 41.32 16.44
C SER A 21 11.03 41.57 15.03
N ASN A 22 10.54 40.52 14.36
CA ASN A 22 9.24 40.64 13.72
C ASN A 22 8.56 39.29 13.48
N ASN A 23 7.38 39.23 14.07
CA ASN A 23 6.41 38.17 14.14
C ASN A 23 5.75 37.97 12.77
N LYS A 24 5.75 36.74 12.22
CA LYS A 24 4.81 36.30 11.16
C LYS A 24 4.78 34.77 11.08
N LYS A 25 4.02 34.15 11.99
CA LYS A 25 3.61 32.75 11.87
C LYS A 25 2.61 32.64 10.71
N LYS A 26 3.01 32.05 9.59
CA LYS A 26 2.08 31.56 8.57
C LYS A 26 1.67 30.14 8.94
N SER A 27 0.39 29.95 9.27
CA SER A 27 -0.21 28.64 9.48
C SER A 27 -0.41 27.95 8.13
N ALA A 28 0.40 26.94 7.84
CA ALA A 28 0.12 25.98 6.78
C ALA A 28 -0.75 24.86 7.35
N ILE A 29 -1.99 24.78 6.90
CA ILE A 29 -2.91 23.69 7.27
C ILE A 29 -2.69 22.58 6.23
N PHE A 30 -1.96 21.55 6.62
CA PHE A 30 -1.77 20.35 5.81
C PHE A 30 -2.80 19.31 6.25
N TRP A 31 -3.76 18.99 5.37
CA TRP A 31 -4.72 17.92 5.63
C TRP A 31 -4.03 16.56 5.47
N ARG A 32 -3.73 15.90 6.58
CA ARG A 32 -3.42 14.46 6.62
C ARG A 32 -4.58 13.73 7.27
N ALA A 33 -5.15 12.76 6.55
CA ALA A 33 -6.06 11.77 7.10
C ALA A 33 -5.32 10.98 8.18
N ALA A 34 -5.86 10.95 9.39
CA ALA A 34 -5.31 10.18 10.51
C ALA A 34 -6.32 9.14 10.97
N SER A 35 -6.06 7.88 10.61
CA SER A 35 -6.38 6.77 11.49
C SER A 35 -5.53 6.93 12.75
N SER A 36 -6.18 7.00 13.92
CA SER A 36 -5.57 6.98 15.27
C SER A 36 -4.34 7.89 15.47
N SER A 37 -4.55 9.09 16.03
CA SER A 37 -3.42 9.90 16.50
C SER A 37 -3.69 10.52 17.86
N SER A 38 -2.99 10.00 18.87
CA SER A 38 -2.65 10.73 20.09
C SER A 38 -1.96 12.06 19.74
N ILE A 39 -2.60 13.17 20.11
CA ILE A 39 -2.11 14.53 19.84
C ILE A 39 -0.85 14.81 20.71
N PRO A 40 0.24 15.39 20.17
CA PRO A 40 1.42 15.72 20.97
C PRO A 40 1.13 16.91 21.89
N LYS A 41 1.44 16.78 23.18
CA LYS A 41 1.33 17.88 24.16
C LYS A 41 2.47 18.89 23.97
N ILE A 42 2.15 20.07 23.42
CA ILE A 42 3.05 21.24 23.42
C ILE A 42 2.88 21.96 24.76
N TYR A 43 3.94 21.99 25.57
CA TYR A 43 3.99 22.76 26.82
C TYR A 43 4.30 24.23 26.50
N GLY A 44 3.26 25.05 26.47
CA GLY A 44 3.33 26.51 26.42
C GLY A 44 2.31 27.10 27.38
N ASN A 45 2.71 28.13 28.12
CA ASN A 45 1.93 28.80 29.17
C ASN A 45 0.52 29.17 28.66
N LYS A 46 -0.53 28.50 29.15
CA LYS A 46 -1.91 28.71 28.68
C LYS A 46 -2.50 29.98 29.30
N ASP A 47 -2.72 31.00 28.48
CA ASP A 47 -3.60 32.12 28.82
C ASP A 47 -5.00 31.59 29.15
N LYS A 48 -5.60 32.10 30.24
CA LYS A 48 -6.92 31.65 30.75
C LYS A 48 -8.03 31.66 29.69
N SER A 49 -7.96 32.51 28.65
CA SER A 49 -8.96 32.54 27.57
C SER A 49 -8.88 31.33 26.62
N THR A 50 -7.67 30.85 26.29
CA THR A 50 -7.49 29.70 25.39
C THR A 50 -8.05 28.40 25.97
N GLY A 51 -7.98 28.23 27.30
CA GLY A 51 -8.56 27.07 27.98
C GLY A 51 -10.10 27.06 27.99
N GLU A 52 -10.73 28.24 27.91
CA GLU A 52 -12.20 28.34 27.86
C GLU A 52 -12.74 28.01 26.48
N GLU A 53 -12.07 28.48 25.42
CA GLU A 53 -12.39 28.13 24.03
C GLU A 53 -12.22 26.63 23.77
N GLU A 54 -11.12 26.03 24.22
CA GLU A 54 -10.90 24.57 24.15
C GLU A 54 -12.02 23.79 24.87
N ARG A 55 -12.44 24.22 26.07
CA ARG A 55 -13.54 23.57 26.80
C ARG A 55 -14.87 23.67 26.06
N ARG A 56 -15.15 24.82 25.45
CA ARG A 56 -16.37 25.02 24.63
C ARG A 56 -16.34 24.14 23.39
N LEU A 57 -15.21 24.06 22.69
CA LEU A 57 -15.04 23.18 21.53
C LEU A 57 -15.20 21.70 21.92
N SER A 58 -14.58 21.26 23.01
CA SER A 58 -14.75 19.89 23.51
C SER A 58 -16.21 19.60 23.88
N ALA A 59 -16.88 20.50 24.59
CA ALA A 59 -18.28 20.32 24.96
C ALA A 59 -19.22 20.24 23.74
N VAL A 60 -18.93 21.01 22.69
CA VAL A 60 -19.68 20.93 21.42
C VAL A 60 -19.43 19.58 20.75
N ILE A 61 -18.17 19.14 20.64
CA ILE A 61 -17.80 17.85 20.06
C ILE A 61 -18.46 16.69 20.81
N ASP A 62 -18.41 16.71 22.15
CA ASP A 62 -19.04 15.70 23.00
C ASP A 62 -20.56 15.66 22.80
N SER A 63 -21.21 16.83 22.71
CA SER A 63 -22.65 16.90 22.46
C SER A 63 -23.06 16.34 21.08
N VAL A 64 -22.21 16.51 20.07
CA VAL A 64 -22.44 15.97 18.72
C VAL A 64 -22.23 14.46 18.72
N ASN A 65 -21.19 13.98 19.39
CA ASN A 65 -20.90 12.55 19.52
C ASN A 65 -21.99 11.83 20.33
N ASP A 66 -22.48 12.42 21.42
CA ASP A 66 -23.59 11.87 22.22
C ASP A 66 -24.87 11.68 21.40
N ARG A 67 -25.14 12.55 20.41
CA ARG A 67 -26.30 12.38 19.52
C ARG A 67 -26.19 11.18 18.59
N LYS A 68 -24.98 10.71 18.30
CA LYS A 68 -24.74 9.50 17.48
C LYS A 68 -24.95 8.22 18.26
N LEU A 69 -24.99 8.30 19.59
CA LEU A 69 -25.15 7.13 20.43
C LEU A 69 -26.62 6.68 20.55
N PRO A 70 -26.83 5.38 20.81
CA PRO A 70 -28.06 4.84 21.37
C PRO A 70 -28.63 5.74 22.47
N PRO A 71 -29.94 6.04 22.52
CA PRO A 71 -30.56 6.81 23.60
C PRO A 71 -30.17 6.35 25.01
N GLU A 72 -29.96 5.05 25.20
CA GLU A 72 -29.56 4.36 26.43
C GLU A 72 -28.14 4.75 26.89
N LEU A 73 -27.30 5.28 25.98
CA LEU A 73 -25.90 5.66 26.22
C LEU A 73 -25.65 7.18 26.20
N ARG A 74 -26.70 8.00 26.07
CA ARG A 74 -26.60 9.47 26.01
C ARG A 74 -26.53 10.10 27.41
N GLY A 75 -25.77 11.19 27.57
CA GLY A 75 -25.82 12.03 28.78
C GLY A 75 -24.97 11.57 29.97
N GLN A 76 -24.27 10.43 29.88
CA GLN A 76 -23.27 10.02 30.87
C GLN A 76 -21.97 10.84 30.70
N ARG A 77 -21.87 11.95 31.44
CA ARG A 77 -20.84 12.96 31.19
C ARG A 77 -19.40 12.60 31.56
N ASN A 78 -19.07 11.59 32.37
CA ASN A 78 -17.71 11.49 32.93
C ASN A 78 -17.22 10.11 33.40
N SER A 79 -17.85 9.00 33.02
CA SER A 79 -17.18 7.69 33.13
C SER A 79 -16.58 7.41 31.77
N VAL A 80 -15.32 6.99 31.69
CA VAL A 80 -14.88 6.17 30.55
C VAL A 80 -15.99 5.14 30.37
N ARG A 81 -16.71 5.20 29.24
CA ARG A 81 -17.77 4.22 28.96
C ARG A 81 -17.09 2.88 29.07
N SER A 82 -17.49 2.09 30.07
CA SER A 82 -16.86 0.79 30.24
C SER A 82 -17.21 -0.01 28.98
N GLU A 83 -16.25 -0.74 28.43
CA GLU A 83 -16.49 -1.57 27.25
C GLU A 83 -17.68 -2.51 27.49
N THR A 84 -17.86 -2.93 28.75
CA THR A 84 -19.01 -3.69 29.24
C THR A 84 -20.36 -2.98 29.08
N ASP A 85 -20.47 -1.67 29.33
CA ASP A 85 -21.75 -0.94 29.17
C ASP A 85 -22.17 -0.87 27.70
N ILE A 86 -21.20 -0.66 26.80
CA ILE A 86 -21.42 -0.62 25.35
C ILE A 86 -21.87 -2.00 24.87
N ILE A 87 -21.17 -3.06 25.28
CA ILE A 87 -21.51 -4.44 24.94
C ILE A 87 -22.94 -4.76 25.40
N ASN A 88 -23.30 -4.45 26.66
CA ASN A 88 -24.63 -4.75 27.19
C ASN A 88 -25.76 -4.09 26.39
N VAL A 89 -25.60 -2.80 26.02
CA VAL A 89 -26.61 -2.10 25.20
C VAL A 89 -26.68 -2.67 23.79
N VAL A 90 -25.54 -3.04 23.20
CA VAL A 90 -25.49 -3.68 21.88
C VAL A 90 -26.20 -5.04 21.92
N GLU A 91 -25.90 -5.88 22.91
CA GLU A 91 -26.52 -7.19 23.08
C GLU A 91 -28.04 -7.09 23.26
N GLN A 92 -28.51 -6.19 24.13
CA GLN A 92 -29.95 -5.99 24.33
C GLN A 92 -30.67 -5.59 23.03
N ARG A 93 -30.06 -4.73 22.22
CA ARG A 93 -30.64 -4.32 20.93
C ARG A 93 -30.63 -5.43 19.90
N ILE A 94 -29.58 -6.24 19.87
CA ILE A 94 -29.50 -7.42 19.00
C ILE A 94 -30.62 -8.40 19.39
N TRP A 95 -30.76 -8.71 20.68
CA TRP A 95 -31.83 -9.59 21.18
C TRP A 95 -33.22 -9.08 20.81
N HIS A 96 -33.52 -7.80 21.04
CA HIS A 96 -34.82 -7.24 20.69
C HIS A 96 -35.08 -7.30 19.17
N SER A 97 -34.04 -7.04 18.37
CA SER A 97 -34.14 -7.14 16.90
C SER A 97 -34.35 -8.60 16.43
N MET A 98 -33.83 -9.59 17.16
CA MET A 98 -34.10 -11.01 16.91
C MET A 98 -35.54 -11.38 17.25
N GLU A 99 -36.05 -10.94 18.41
CA GLU A 99 -37.44 -11.18 18.84
C GLU A 99 -38.46 -10.54 17.88
N GLU A 100 -38.17 -9.33 17.41
CA GLU A 100 -38.96 -8.63 16.40
C GLU A 100 -38.87 -9.27 15.00
N GLY A 101 -37.97 -10.23 14.79
CA GLY A 101 -37.77 -10.89 13.51
C GLY A 101 -37.16 -9.99 12.43
N GLN A 102 -36.45 -8.91 12.81
CA GLN A 102 -35.82 -7.97 11.87
C GLN A 102 -34.79 -8.66 10.94
N PHE A 103 -34.25 -9.80 11.36
CA PHE A 103 -33.30 -10.62 10.58
C PHE A 103 -33.98 -11.66 9.66
N GLU A 104 -35.29 -11.86 9.78
CA GLU A 104 -36.00 -12.89 9.01
C GLU A 104 -36.26 -12.48 7.56
N ASN A 105 -36.52 -11.20 7.30
CA ASN A 105 -36.84 -10.68 5.97
C ASN A 105 -35.71 -9.79 5.38
N LEU A 106 -34.45 -10.20 5.57
CA LEU A 106 -33.32 -9.46 5.00
C LEU A 106 -33.29 -9.58 3.47
N PRO A 107 -33.01 -8.48 2.75
CA PRO A 107 -32.87 -8.52 1.31
C PRO A 107 -31.73 -9.48 0.94
N GLY A 108 -32.05 -10.55 0.22
CA GLY A 108 -31.06 -11.55 -0.21
C GLY A 108 -30.89 -12.76 0.72
N LYS A 109 -31.67 -12.89 1.81
CA LYS A 109 -31.67 -14.12 2.63
C LYS A 109 -31.94 -15.35 1.75
N GLY A 110 -31.07 -16.35 1.85
CA GLY A 110 -31.18 -17.62 1.11
C GLY A 110 -30.79 -17.57 -0.37
N LYS A 111 -30.38 -16.41 -0.91
CA LYS A 111 -29.85 -16.30 -2.28
C LYS A 111 -28.33 -16.43 -2.28
N PRO A 112 -27.72 -17.02 -3.32
CA PRO A 112 -26.27 -17.02 -3.47
C PRO A 112 -25.75 -15.58 -3.52
N LEU A 113 -24.65 -15.33 -2.81
CA LEU A 113 -24.02 -14.02 -2.76
C LEU A 113 -23.55 -13.60 -4.16
N ASN A 114 -23.92 -12.39 -4.58
CA ASN A 114 -23.46 -11.85 -5.84
C ASN A 114 -22.05 -11.26 -5.65
N LEU A 115 -21.03 -12.00 -6.09
CA LEU A 115 -19.62 -11.57 -6.05
C LEU A 115 -19.23 -10.68 -7.24
N SER A 116 -20.15 -10.35 -8.14
CA SER A 116 -19.84 -9.61 -9.38
C SER A 116 -19.90 -8.09 -9.23
N THR A 117 -20.42 -7.59 -8.12
CA THR A 117 -20.52 -6.16 -7.83
C THR A 117 -19.66 -5.85 -6.62
N ASP A 118 -18.70 -4.96 -6.80
CA ASP A 118 -17.90 -4.45 -5.69
C ASP A 118 -18.58 -3.21 -5.10
N SER A 119 -19.20 -3.36 -3.92
CA SER A 119 -19.85 -2.26 -3.21
C SER A 119 -18.87 -1.15 -2.78
N HIS A 120 -17.57 -1.43 -2.79
CA HIS A 120 -16.53 -0.48 -2.41
C HIS A 120 -15.92 0.25 -3.61
N ALA A 121 -16.24 -0.17 -4.83
CA ALA A 121 -15.78 0.48 -6.05
C ALA A 121 -16.73 1.62 -6.47
N ASP A 122 -16.20 2.59 -7.23
CA ASP A 122 -17.03 3.60 -7.87
C ASP A 122 -17.99 2.93 -8.90
N PRO A 123 -19.27 3.36 -9.03
CA PRO A 123 -20.22 2.72 -9.94
C PRO A 123 -19.78 2.66 -11.41
N ALA A 124 -19.01 3.66 -11.88
CA ALA A 124 -18.47 3.66 -13.24
C ALA A 124 -17.33 2.65 -13.38
N GLU A 125 -16.46 2.57 -12.38
CA GLU A 125 -15.34 1.62 -12.32
C GLU A 125 -15.83 0.16 -12.21
N ASP A 126 -16.82 -0.12 -11.35
CA ASP A 126 -17.47 -1.44 -11.23
C ASP A 126 -18.08 -1.87 -12.58
N THR A 127 -18.73 -0.94 -13.29
CA THR A 127 -19.30 -1.23 -14.61
C THR A 127 -18.23 -1.54 -15.64
N LEU A 128 -17.12 -0.80 -15.64
CA LEU A 128 -15.98 -1.06 -16.51
C LEU A 128 -15.39 -2.45 -16.25
N TYR A 129 -15.07 -2.79 -14.99
CA TYR A 129 -14.50 -4.10 -14.64
C TYR A 129 -15.47 -5.25 -14.95
N ARG A 130 -16.77 -5.03 -14.76
CA ARG A 130 -17.82 -5.99 -15.15
C ARG A 130 -17.85 -6.24 -16.66
N ILE A 131 -17.72 -5.20 -17.48
CA ILE A 131 -17.67 -5.36 -18.95
C ILE A 131 -16.40 -6.10 -19.35
N LEU A 132 -15.24 -5.70 -18.81
CA LEU A 132 -13.96 -6.32 -19.13
C LEU A 132 -13.94 -7.81 -18.74
N SER A 133 -14.39 -8.15 -17.54
CA SER A 133 -14.46 -9.53 -17.06
C SER A 133 -15.41 -10.40 -17.90
N LYS A 134 -16.58 -9.87 -18.28
CA LYS A 134 -17.51 -10.57 -19.19
C LYS A 134 -16.91 -10.87 -20.57
N ASN A 135 -16.03 -10.01 -21.07
CA ASN A 135 -15.31 -10.22 -22.33
C ASN A 135 -14.03 -11.06 -22.15
N GLY A 136 -13.72 -11.50 -20.93
CA GLY A 136 -12.48 -12.23 -20.64
C GLY A 136 -11.21 -11.38 -20.82
N CYS A 137 -11.32 -10.05 -20.86
CA CYS A 137 -10.19 -9.15 -20.98
C CYS A 137 -9.41 -9.13 -19.66
N ALA A 138 -8.14 -9.47 -19.72
CA ALA A 138 -7.25 -9.43 -18.56
C ALA A 138 -6.47 -8.11 -18.54
N PRO A 139 -6.08 -7.62 -17.35
CA PRO A 139 -5.13 -6.51 -17.27
C PRO A 139 -3.82 -6.85 -17.98
N GLU A 140 -3.17 -5.84 -18.56
CA GLU A 140 -1.92 -5.98 -19.32
C GLU A 140 -0.86 -6.79 -18.56
N TRP A 141 -0.68 -6.54 -17.26
CA TRP A 141 0.31 -7.26 -16.45
C TRP A 141 0.01 -8.77 -16.32
N VAL A 142 -1.27 -9.18 -16.35
CA VAL A 142 -1.65 -10.60 -16.33
C VAL A 142 -1.26 -11.27 -17.64
N GLU A 143 -1.52 -10.61 -18.76
CA GLU A 143 -1.15 -11.10 -20.09
C GLU A 143 0.37 -11.18 -20.25
N LEU A 144 1.07 -10.12 -19.84
CA LEU A 144 2.52 -10.07 -19.85
C LEU A 144 3.15 -11.16 -18.97
N ASN A 145 2.57 -11.46 -17.81
CA ASN A 145 3.03 -12.54 -16.94
C ASN A 145 2.88 -13.93 -17.61
N LYS A 146 1.76 -14.18 -18.30
CA LYS A 146 1.56 -15.42 -19.06
C LYS A 146 2.61 -15.55 -20.16
N GLU A 147 2.86 -14.47 -20.88
CA GLU A 147 3.85 -14.43 -21.96
C GLU A 147 5.27 -14.68 -21.45
N ILE A 148 5.69 -13.98 -20.39
CA ILE A 148 6.99 -14.20 -19.74
C ILE A 148 7.13 -15.66 -19.30
N THR A 149 6.10 -16.22 -18.66
CA THR A 149 6.14 -17.62 -18.19
C THR A 149 6.30 -18.61 -19.34
N ARG A 150 5.59 -18.38 -20.45
CA ARG A 150 5.71 -19.18 -21.68
C ARG A 150 7.14 -19.11 -22.25
N GLU A 151 7.67 -17.91 -22.46
CA GLU A 151 9.02 -17.72 -22.99
C GLU A 151 10.11 -18.32 -22.10
N ILE A 152 9.97 -18.19 -20.78
CA ILE A 152 10.92 -18.81 -19.83
C ILE A 152 10.91 -20.33 -19.98
N SER A 153 9.74 -20.95 -20.13
CA SER A 153 9.64 -22.41 -20.31
C SER A 153 10.25 -22.87 -21.62
N GLU A 154 9.98 -22.16 -22.73
CA GLU A 154 10.55 -22.44 -24.05
C GLU A 154 12.08 -22.27 -24.04
N TRP A 155 12.56 -21.17 -23.45
CA TRP A 155 13.98 -20.87 -23.29
C TRP A 155 14.70 -21.94 -22.47
N ARG A 156 14.11 -22.40 -21.35
CA ARG A 156 14.67 -23.49 -20.54
C ARG A 156 14.77 -24.81 -21.30
N LEU A 157 13.76 -25.14 -22.11
CA LEU A 157 13.78 -26.34 -22.95
C LEU A 157 14.87 -26.24 -24.02
N ALA A 158 15.01 -25.08 -24.67
CA ALA A 158 16.06 -24.83 -25.65
C ALA A 158 17.45 -24.89 -25.00
N LEU A 159 17.62 -24.28 -23.83
CA LEU A 159 18.86 -24.35 -23.05
C LEU A 159 19.22 -25.79 -22.67
N LYS A 160 18.24 -26.59 -22.23
CA LYS A 160 18.46 -28.01 -21.93
C LYS A 160 18.91 -28.79 -23.16
N LYS A 161 18.28 -28.57 -24.33
CA LYS A 161 18.68 -29.22 -25.59
C LYS A 161 20.11 -28.85 -26.00
N ALA A 162 20.44 -27.55 -25.95
CA ALA A 162 21.79 -27.08 -26.24
C ALA A 162 22.82 -27.66 -25.27
N TRP A 163 22.48 -27.73 -23.98
CA TRP A 163 23.34 -28.32 -22.95
C TRP A 163 23.63 -29.81 -23.22
N MET A 164 22.64 -30.58 -23.65
CA MET A 164 22.84 -31.98 -24.05
C MET A 164 23.78 -32.11 -25.26
N SER A 165 23.67 -31.22 -26.25
CA SER A 165 24.59 -31.20 -27.41
C SER A 165 26.04 -30.97 -26.99
N LYS A 166 26.26 -30.10 -26.00
CA LYS A 166 27.59 -29.87 -25.42
C LYS A 166 28.15 -31.13 -24.76
N CYS A 167 27.32 -31.85 -23.99
CA CYS A 167 27.73 -33.12 -23.36
C CYS A 167 28.06 -34.21 -24.39
N ASN A 168 27.44 -34.17 -25.57
CA ASN A 168 27.69 -35.11 -26.67
C ASN A 168 28.97 -34.81 -27.48
N GLY A 169 29.64 -33.68 -27.22
CA GLY A 169 30.92 -33.31 -27.86
C GLY A 169 30.82 -32.21 -28.92
N ASP A 170 29.61 -31.76 -29.28
CA ASP A 170 29.41 -30.71 -30.28
C ASP A 170 29.53 -29.32 -29.67
N TYR A 171 30.77 -28.85 -29.49
CA TYR A 171 31.03 -27.54 -28.88
C TYR A 171 30.67 -26.36 -29.77
N SER A 172 30.77 -26.50 -31.11
CA SER A 172 30.47 -25.40 -32.05
C SER A 172 28.99 -24.99 -32.00
N THR A 173 28.10 -25.98 -32.04
CA THR A 173 26.65 -25.76 -31.97
C THR A 173 26.22 -25.23 -30.60
N TRP A 174 26.92 -25.61 -29.52
CA TRP A 174 26.73 -25.04 -28.20
C TRP A 174 27.12 -23.56 -28.14
N ILE A 175 28.26 -23.16 -28.72
CA ILE A 175 28.73 -21.77 -28.69
C ILE A 175 27.71 -20.86 -29.38
N GLU A 176 27.35 -21.17 -30.62
CA GLU A 176 26.35 -20.43 -31.38
C GLU A 176 24.97 -20.41 -30.69
N GLY A 177 24.53 -21.57 -30.20
CA GLY A 177 23.27 -21.68 -29.46
C GLY A 177 23.27 -20.88 -28.15
N SER A 178 24.41 -20.82 -27.46
CA SER A 178 24.53 -20.09 -26.19
C SER A 178 24.44 -18.58 -26.37
N GLU A 179 24.99 -18.03 -27.45
CA GLU A 179 24.88 -16.61 -27.78
C GLU A 179 23.44 -16.21 -28.06
N ILE A 180 22.73 -17.02 -28.85
CA ILE A 180 21.30 -16.83 -29.14
C ILE A 180 20.48 -16.88 -27.85
N LEU A 181 20.72 -17.87 -26.99
CA LEU A 181 20.02 -18.02 -25.72
C LEU A 181 20.32 -16.87 -24.75
N GLN A 182 21.52 -16.28 -24.79
CA GLN A 182 21.84 -15.09 -23.99
C GLN A 182 21.09 -13.85 -24.48
N VAL A 183 20.92 -13.67 -25.79
CA VAL A 183 20.08 -12.60 -26.34
C VAL A 183 18.64 -12.77 -25.88
N GLN A 184 18.07 -13.96 -26.04
CA GLN A 184 16.70 -14.28 -25.59
C GLN A 184 16.53 -14.05 -24.08
N LEU A 185 17.52 -14.41 -23.28
CA LEU A 185 17.53 -14.16 -21.84
C LEU A 185 17.41 -12.66 -21.52
N ARG A 186 18.13 -11.80 -22.26
CA ARG A 186 18.04 -10.34 -22.10
C ARG A 186 16.64 -9.84 -22.46
N ASP A 187 16.04 -10.35 -23.52
CA ASP A 187 14.69 -9.95 -23.94
C ASP A 187 13.64 -10.33 -22.90
N ILE A 188 13.72 -11.55 -22.35
CA ILE A 188 12.87 -12.00 -21.24
C ILE A 188 13.07 -11.07 -20.02
N ASN A 189 14.31 -10.74 -19.67
CA ASN A 189 14.60 -9.85 -18.54
C ASN A 189 14.09 -8.42 -18.76
N ASN A 190 14.10 -7.93 -20.00
CA ASN A 190 13.48 -6.64 -20.34
C ASN A 190 11.96 -6.69 -20.13
N LYS A 191 11.29 -7.79 -20.52
CA LYS A 191 9.86 -7.97 -20.24
C LYS A 191 9.58 -8.07 -18.73
N VAL A 192 10.41 -8.80 -17.98
CA VAL A 192 10.34 -8.86 -16.51
C VAL A 192 10.47 -7.47 -15.90
N PHE A 193 11.39 -6.65 -16.40
CA PHE A 193 11.54 -5.27 -15.94
C PHE A 193 10.27 -4.46 -16.23
N ARG A 194 9.72 -4.52 -17.45
CA ARG A 194 8.45 -3.85 -17.78
C ARG A 194 7.30 -4.32 -16.90
N TYR A 195 7.17 -5.62 -16.69
CA TYR A 195 6.17 -6.21 -15.79
C TYR A 195 6.29 -5.65 -14.36
N ASN A 196 7.51 -5.57 -13.82
CA ASN A 196 7.75 -5.05 -12.48
C ASN A 196 7.38 -3.56 -12.31
N LEU A 197 7.36 -2.79 -13.41
CA LEU A 197 6.94 -1.39 -13.43
C LEU A 197 5.42 -1.22 -13.41
N ILE A 198 4.67 -2.16 -13.97
CA ILE A 198 3.20 -2.05 -14.11
C ILE A 198 2.43 -2.85 -13.06
N VAL A 199 3.07 -3.83 -12.42
CA VAL A 199 2.41 -4.71 -11.46
C VAL A 199 2.22 -4.03 -10.09
N PRO A 200 1.10 -4.28 -9.37
CA PRO A 200 0.97 -3.87 -7.98
C PRO A 200 2.10 -4.41 -7.09
N PHE A 201 2.43 -3.64 -6.05
CA PHE A 201 3.47 -4.02 -5.08
C PHE A 201 3.22 -5.42 -4.49
N GLY A 202 4.30 -6.18 -4.28
CA GLY A 202 4.25 -7.54 -3.76
C GLY A 202 4.05 -8.65 -4.81
N ARG A 203 3.79 -8.30 -6.07
CA ARG A 203 3.65 -9.27 -7.19
C ARG A 203 4.79 -9.20 -8.22
N GLN A 204 5.86 -8.49 -7.88
CA GLN A 204 7.06 -8.35 -8.71
C GLN A 204 7.84 -9.67 -8.79
N MET A 205 8.61 -9.84 -9.86
CA MET A 205 9.40 -11.04 -10.13
C MET A 205 10.88 -10.72 -10.33
N PHE A 206 11.74 -11.69 -10.03
CA PHE A 206 13.16 -11.58 -10.27
C PHE A 206 13.50 -11.96 -11.71
N GLY A 207 14.43 -11.23 -12.31
CA GLY A 207 15.01 -11.61 -13.60
C GLY A 207 15.80 -12.92 -13.51
N LEU A 208 15.93 -13.57 -14.66
CA LEU A 208 16.73 -14.77 -14.83
C LEU A 208 18.23 -14.43 -14.90
N LYS A 209 19.06 -15.30 -14.31
CA LYS A 209 20.53 -15.19 -14.36
C LYS A 209 21.11 -16.42 -15.05
N TRP A 210 22.00 -16.21 -16.01
CA TRP A 210 22.59 -17.27 -16.82
C TRP A 210 23.31 -18.32 -15.96
N GLU A 211 24.16 -17.87 -15.04
CA GLU A 211 24.99 -18.73 -14.20
C GLU A 211 24.14 -19.60 -13.28
N LYS A 212 23.05 -19.02 -12.75
CA LYS A 212 22.12 -19.71 -11.84
C LYS A 212 21.38 -20.83 -12.56
N GLU A 213 20.96 -20.61 -13.80
CA GLU A 213 20.26 -21.63 -14.58
C GLU A 213 21.21 -22.73 -15.06
N LEU A 214 22.47 -22.41 -15.39
CA LEU A 214 23.49 -23.43 -15.68
C LEU A 214 23.83 -24.30 -14.47
N TYR A 215 23.84 -23.73 -13.26
CA TYR A 215 24.13 -24.48 -12.04
C TYR A 215 23.11 -25.61 -11.82
N ARG A 216 21.83 -25.38 -12.17
CA ARG A 216 20.76 -26.39 -12.05
C ARG A 216 20.98 -27.65 -12.89
N PHE A 217 21.84 -27.59 -13.90
CA PHE A 217 22.17 -28.75 -14.76
C PHE A 217 23.46 -29.47 -14.33
N LYS A 218 24.22 -28.90 -13.38
CA LYS A 218 25.43 -29.52 -12.84
C LYS A 218 25.17 -30.43 -11.64
N GLU A 219 23.99 -30.29 -11.05
CA GLU A 219 23.47 -31.06 -9.91
C GLU A 219 22.71 -32.29 -10.41
#